data_AF-A0A1V9FQX7-F1
#
_entry.id   AF-A0A1V9FQX7-F1
#
_cell.length_a   1.000
_cell.length_b   1.000
_cell.length_c   1.000
_cell.angle_alpha   90.00
_cell.angle_beta   90.00
_cell.angle_gamma   90.00
#
_symmetry.space_group_name_H-M   'P 1'
#
loop_
_entity.id
_entity.type
_entity.pdbx_description
1 polymer ?
#
loop_
_entity_poly.entity_id
_entity_poly.type
_entity_poly.pdbx_seq_one_letter_code
_entity_poly.pdbx_strand_id
1 'polypeptide(L)'
;MNKLFAQLMNYFASYRSLYPTAKTFRLVLCLVALLSCSPLIHAQVDDPVVDTTVTVEDAPVADSKEEDYGEKIRTVLNNPPELRKVPDSTVNSLQKQKDFAYANDPEYWAHEQERQAETRSSSNNKSFWDYFNGFFAGKTIRTITYGILIAFFLFVIYRIIVVNKLFLFYSGKKAKATESDEAIDIADDNLDEKIQKAVAAKEHRLAVRFMYLKALQRLNDKQWIRYHADGTNHEYVSQMSGHKLATEFGFLTRVYDYMWYGEFSVTEEQFEIVQKNFNHFYNAVNP
;
A
#
# COMPACT_ATOMS: atom_id res chain seq x y z
N MET A 1 33.64 21.63 5.39
CA MET A 1 32.17 21.50 5.60
C MET A 1 31.46 20.62 4.57
N ASN A 2 31.78 20.65 3.27
CA ASN A 2 30.91 20.03 2.24
C ASN A 2 30.90 18.49 2.13
N LYS A 3 31.99 17.77 2.47
CA LYS A 3 32.02 16.30 2.34
C LYS A 3 31.29 15.54 3.46
N LEU A 4 31.33 16.06 4.68
CA LEU A 4 30.68 15.42 5.83
C LEU A 4 29.19 15.75 5.91
N PHE A 5 28.80 16.98 5.53
CA PHE A 5 27.39 17.33 5.34
C PHE A 5 26.76 16.46 4.25
N ALA A 6 27.48 16.16 3.17
CA ALA A 6 27.05 15.20 2.15
C ALA A 6 26.97 13.76 2.68
N GLN A 7 27.78 13.37 3.67
CA GLN A 7 27.77 12.03 4.26
C GLN A 7 26.62 11.83 5.24
N LEU A 8 26.29 12.84 6.06
CA LEU A 8 25.07 12.86 6.88
C LEU A 8 23.83 13.01 6.01
N MET A 9 23.84 13.90 5.01
CA MET A 9 22.76 14.00 4.03
C MET A 9 22.60 12.70 3.25
N ASN A 10 23.66 11.98 2.87
CA ASN A 10 23.54 10.66 2.24
C ASN A 10 23.06 9.59 3.22
N TYR A 11 23.43 9.66 4.50
CA TYR A 11 22.92 8.75 5.52
C TYR A 11 21.41 8.98 5.75
N PHE A 12 20.96 10.22 5.91
CA PHE A 12 19.55 10.58 6.04
C PHE A 12 18.77 10.52 4.71
N ALA A 13 19.42 10.69 3.56
CA ALA A 13 18.82 10.53 2.22
C ALA A 13 18.73 9.06 1.80
N SER A 14 19.62 8.20 2.30
CA SER A 14 19.44 6.74 2.25
C SER A 14 18.13 6.34 2.93
N TYR A 15 17.76 7.02 4.03
CA TYR A 15 16.44 6.90 4.67
C TYR A 15 15.32 7.73 4.00
N ARG A 16 15.64 8.68 3.11
CA ARG A 16 14.67 9.40 2.25
C ARG A 16 14.22 8.55 1.05
N SER A 17 14.85 7.39 0.81
CA SER A 17 14.45 6.44 -0.25
C SER A 17 13.31 5.51 0.17
N LEU A 18 12.28 6.07 0.80
CA LEU A 18 10.92 5.54 0.74
C LEU A 18 10.18 6.01 -0.53
N TYR A 19 10.89 6.61 -1.49
CA TYR A 19 10.41 6.65 -2.86
C TYR A 19 10.87 5.37 -3.58
N PRO A 20 9.94 4.62 -4.19
CA PRO A 20 10.30 3.38 -4.85
C PRO A 20 11.28 3.67 -5.99
N THR A 21 12.52 3.19 -5.85
CA THR A 21 13.48 3.09 -6.96
C THR A 21 12.79 2.47 -8.18
N ALA A 22 13.19 2.82 -9.41
CA ALA A 22 12.56 2.27 -10.62
C ALA A 22 12.48 0.72 -10.64
N LYS A 23 13.36 0.04 -9.90
CA LYS A 23 13.31 -1.42 -9.71
C LYS A 23 12.22 -1.86 -8.73
N THR A 24 12.05 -1.16 -7.60
CA THR A 24 10.93 -1.43 -6.66
C THR A 24 9.60 -0.95 -7.21
N PHE A 25 9.57 0.11 -8.02
CA PHE A 25 8.38 0.51 -8.78
C PHE A 25 8.02 -0.53 -9.84
N ARG A 26 9.00 -1.09 -10.58
CA ARG A 26 8.74 -2.22 -11.49
C ARG A 26 8.27 -3.47 -10.76
N LEU A 27 8.81 -3.74 -9.56
CA LEU A 27 8.41 -4.90 -8.77
C LEU A 27 7.00 -4.72 -8.20
N VAL A 28 6.65 -3.53 -7.71
CA VAL A 28 5.29 -3.17 -7.27
C VAL A 28 4.32 -3.13 -8.46
N LEU A 29 4.72 -2.59 -9.61
CA LEU A 29 3.92 -2.60 -10.84
C LEU A 29 3.68 -4.03 -11.34
N CYS A 30 4.68 -4.91 -11.26
CA CYS A 30 4.52 -6.33 -11.56
C CYS A 30 3.62 -7.04 -10.54
N LEU A 31 3.68 -6.67 -9.26
CA LEU A 31 2.84 -7.25 -8.21
C LEU A 31 1.38 -6.77 -8.34
N VAL A 32 1.17 -5.50 -8.70
CA VAL A 32 -0.14 -4.93 -9.07
C VAL A 32 -0.65 -5.58 -10.35
N ALA A 33 0.20 -5.75 -11.38
CA ALA A 33 -0.17 -6.42 -12.64
C ALA A 33 -0.55 -7.89 -12.43
N LEU A 34 0.15 -8.60 -11.54
CA LEU A 34 -0.14 -9.99 -11.16
C LEU A 34 -1.42 -10.11 -10.31
N LEU A 35 -1.72 -9.11 -9.48
CA LEU A 35 -3.00 -9.04 -8.73
C LEU A 35 -4.18 -8.65 -9.62
N SER A 36 -3.98 -7.78 -10.61
CA SER A 36 -4.98 -7.41 -11.61
C SER A 36 -5.20 -8.45 -12.71
N CYS A 37 -4.36 -9.50 -12.76
CA CYS A 37 -4.54 -10.66 -13.64
C CYS A 37 -5.32 -11.79 -12.96
N SER A 38 -6.24 -11.42 -12.06
CA SER A 38 -7.34 -12.30 -11.66
C SER A 38 -8.39 -12.26 -12.78
N PRO A 39 -8.95 -13.38 -13.25
CA PRO A 39 -10.06 -13.32 -14.19
C PRO A 39 -11.18 -12.50 -13.54
N LEU A 40 -11.57 -11.42 -14.22
CA LEU A 40 -12.73 -10.62 -13.88
C LEU A 40 -13.92 -11.59 -13.78
N ILE A 41 -14.44 -11.83 -12.58
CA ILE A 41 -15.79 -12.36 -12.46
C ILE A 41 -16.68 -11.25 -12.98
N HIS A 42 -17.15 -11.38 -14.22
CA HIS A 42 -18.24 -10.58 -14.72
C HIS A 42 -19.47 -10.88 -13.87
N ALA A 43 -19.75 -10.01 -12.89
CA ALA A 43 -21.11 -9.83 -12.43
C ALA A 43 -21.88 -9.28 -13.64
N GLN A 44 -22.82 -10.07 -14.17
CA GLN A 44 -23.78 -9.56 -15.14
C GLN A 44 -24.56 -8.45 -14.44
N VAL A 45 -24.38 -7.23 -14.94
CA VAL A 45 -25.33 -6.14 -14.72
C VAL A 45 -26.50 -6.47 -15.64
N ASP A 46 -27.57 -6.98 -15.07
CA ASP A 46 -28.85 -7.00 -15.76
C ASP A 46 -29.28 -5.54 -15.96
N ASP A 47 -29.46 -5.14 -17.22
CA ASP A 47 -30.02 -3.84 -17.59
C ASP A 47 -31.38 -3.65 -16.91
N PRO A 48 -31.75 -2.43 -16.47
CA PRO A 48 -33.07 -2.20 -15.94
C PRO A 48 -34.09 -2.37 -17.08
N VAL A 49 -34.74 -3.53 -17.11
CA VAL A 49 -35.98 -3.72 -17.86
C VAL A 49 -36.96 -2.69 -17.30
N VAL A 50 -37.32 -1.73 -18.16
CA VAL A 50 -38.36 -0.75 -17.90
C VAL A 50 -39.68 -1.52 -17.79
N ASP A 51 -40.03 -1.89 -16.57
CA ASP A 51 -41.40 -2.28 -16.28
C ASP A 51 -42.27 -1.05 -16.48
N THR A 52 -43.01 -1.06 -17.58
CA THR A 52 -44.11 -0.13 -17.80
C THR A 52 -45.14 -0.45 -16.72
N THR A 53 -45.12 0.31 -15.62
CA THR A 53 -46.17 0.26 -14.62
C THR A 53 -47.43 0.82 -15.25
N VAL A 54 -48.27 -0.08 -15.76
CA VAL A 54 -49.67 0.24 -16.04
C VAL A 54 -50.30 0.55 -14.68
N THR A 55 -50.60 1.83 -14.47
CA THR A 55 -51.42 2.29 -13.37
C THR A 55 -52.80 1.64 -13.49
N VAL A 56 -53.04 0.62 -12.67
CA VAL A 56 -54.38 0.09 -12.44
C VAL A 56 -54.90 0.82 -11.21
N GLU A 57 -55.83 1.76 -11.44
CA GLU A 57 -56.63 2.36 -10.37
C GLU A 57 -57.38 1.28 -9.58
N ASP A 58 -57.34 1.42 -8.25
CA ASP A 58 -57.95 0.51 -7.30
C ASP A 58 -59.47 0.34 -7.54
N ALA A 59 -59.90 -0.88 -7.86
CA ALA A 59 -61.28 -1.32 -7.72
C ALA A 59 -61.41 -2.17 -6.44
N PRO A 60 -62.53 -2.06 -5.69
CA PRO A 60 -62.61 -2.53 -4.32
C PRO A 60 -62.65 -4.06 -4.21
N VAL A 61 -61.97 -4.52 -3.17
CA VAL A 61 -61.79 -5.90 -2.71
C VAL A 61 -63.08 -6.72 -2.75
N ALA A 62 -63.04 -7.81 -3.51
CA ALA A 62 -63.96 -8.94 -3.37
C ALA A 62 -63.15 -10.21 -3.08
N ASP A 63 -63.55 -10.88 -2.01
CA ASP A 63 -63.00 -12.09 -1.39
C ASP A 63 -62.79 -13.26 -2.38
N SER A 64 -61.55 -13.75 -2.52
CA SER A 64 -61.27 -15.02 -3.19
C SER A 64 -59.96 -15.69 -2.72
N LYS A 65 -60.15 -16.84 -2.05
CA LYS A 65 -59.26 -17.98 -1.78
C LYS A 65 -57.80 -17.92 -2.31
N GLU A 66 -56.85 -18.07 -1.39
CA GLU A 66 -55.42 -18.30 -1.68
C GLU A 66 -55.21 -19.62 -2.45
N GLU A 67 -54.73 -19.53 -3.69
CA GLU A 67 -54.16 -20.66 -4.43
C GLU A 67 -52.63 -20.68 -4.25
N ASP A 68 -52.07 -21.84 -3.94
CA ASP A 68 -50.64 -22.05 -3.67
C ASP A 68 -49.81 -22.04 -4.96
N TYR A 69 -49.25 -20.87 -5.28
CA TYR A 69 -48.35 -20.68 -6.42
C TYR A 69 -47.00 -21.43 -6.28
N GLY A 70 -46.64 -21.91 -5.09
CA GLY A 70 -45.34 -22.52 -4.81
C GLY A 70 -45.18 -23.93 -5.39
N GLU A 71 -46.26 -24.70 -5.49
CA GLU A 71 -46.22 -26.07 -5.99
C GLU A 71 -46.01 -26.14 -7.51
N LYS A 72 -46.52 -25.15 -8.25
CA LYS A 72 -46.45 -25.07 -9.72
C LYS A 72 -45.04 -24.79 -10.25
N ILE A 73 -44.22 -24.08 -9.47
CA ILE A 73 -42.83 -23.77 -9.86
C ILE A 73 -41.92 -25.01 -9.65
N ARG A 74 -42.16 -25.77 -8.58
CA ARG A 74 -41.38 -26.98 -8.26
C ARG A 74 -41.57 -28.10 -9.27
N THR A 75 -42.74 -28.19 -9.90
CA THR A 75 -43.03 -29.20 -10.94
C THR A 75 -42.33 -28.91 -12.27
N VAL A 76 -42.04 -27.65 -12.60
CA VAL A 76 -41.40 -27.25 -13.87
C VAL A 76 -39.92 -27.61 -13.93
N LEU A 77 -39.21 -27.64 -12.80
CA LEU A 77 -37.77 -27.93 -12.77
C LEU A 77 -37.40 -29.41 -12.98
N ASN A 78 -38.35 -30.33 -12.78
CA ASN A 78 -38.06 -31.77 -12.76
C ASN A 78 -38.19 -32.47 -14.13
N ASN A 79 -38.68 -31.77 -15.15
CA ASN A 79 -38.80 -32.34 -16.49
C ASN A 79 -37.60 -31.92 -17.34
N PRO A 80 -36.89 -32.86 -18.00
CA PRO A 80 -35.83 -32.50 -18.93
C PRO A 80 -36.42 -31.62 -20.03
N PRO A 81 -35.70 -30.57 -20.48
CA PRO A 81 -36.22 -29.63 -21.45
C PRO A 81 -36.56 -30.36 -22.75
N GLU A 82 -37.84 -30.39 -23.10
CA GLU A 82 -38.28 -30.92 -24.38
C GLU A 82 -37.92 -29.93 -25.50
N LEU A 83 -37.30 -30.43 -26.56
CA LEU A 83 -37.00 -29.62 -27.74
C LEU A 83 -38.31 -29.18 -28.39
N ARG A 84 -38.59 -27.87 -28.35
CA ARG A 84 -39.73 -27.30 -29.09
C ARG A 84 -39.54 -27.57 -30.57
N LYS A 85 -40.51 -28.24 -31.19
CA LYS A 85 -40.56 -28.46 -32.64
C LYS A 85 -41.30 -27.29 -33.27
N VAL A 86 -40.71 -26.72 -34.31
CA VAL A 86 -41.34 -25.67 -35.10
C VAL A 86 -42.20 -26.33 -36.19
N PRO A 87 -43.46 -25.92 -36.40
CA PRO A 87 -44.29 -26.46 -37.47
C PRO A 87 -43.70 -26.20 -38.87
N ASP A 88 -43.77 -27.19 -39.76
CA ASP A 88 -43.19 -27.13 -41.11
C ASP A 88 -43.77 -25.97 -41.94
N SER A 89 -45.02 -25.57 -41.68
CA SER A 89 -45.66 -24.42 -42.32
C SER A 89 -44.93 -23.11 -42.04
N THR A 90 -44.42 -22.94 -40.83
CA THR A 90 -43.70 -21.74 -40.39
C THR A 90 -42.33 -21.70 -41.07
N VAL A 91 -41.62 -22.83 -41.09
CA VAL A 91 -40.31 -22.95 -41.76
C VAL A 91 -40.43 -22.60 -43.25
N ASN A 92 -41.41 -23.18 -43.94
CA ASN A 92 -41.66 -22.89 -45.36
C ASN A 92 -42.00 -21.42 -45.64
N SER A 93 -42.71 -20.76 -44.71
CA SER A 93 -43.02 -19.33 -44.85
C SER A 93 -41.77 -18.45 -44.70
N LEU A 94 -40.89 -18.79 -43.76
CA LEU A 94 -39.65 -18.06 -43.50
C LEU A 94 -38.64 -18.26 -44.62
N GLN A 95 -38.51 -19.47 -45.17
CA GLN A 95 -37.64 -19.75 -46.31
C GLN A 95 -37.98 -18.94 -47.57
N LYS A 96 -39.25 -18.51 -47.74
CA LYS A 96 -39.67 -17.69 -48.89
C LYS A 96 -39.38 -16.20 -48.72
N GLN A 97 -39.12 -15.74 -47.50
CA GLN A 97 -38.84 -14.33 -47.23
C GLN A 97 -37.40 -14.00 -47.64
N LYS A 98 -37.22 -12.83 -48.28
CA LYS A 98 -35.91 -12.39 -48.80
C LYS A 98 -34.85 -12.26 -47.69
N ASP A 99 -35.27 -11.87 -46.49
CA ASP A 99 -34.38 -11.69 -45.33
C ASP A 99 -33.73 -13.01 -44.87
N PHE A 100 -34.31 -14.16 -45.23
CA PHE A 100 -33.80 -15.49 -44.90
C PHE A 100 -33.27 -16.27 -46.10
N ALA A 101 -33.11 -15.62 -47.26
CA ALA A 101 -32.63 -16.26 -48.49
C ALA A 101 -31.26 -16.94 -48.31
N TYR A 102 -30.41 -16.41 -47.42
CA TYR A 102 -29.11 -16.99 -47.07
C TYR A 102 -29.21 -18.40 -46.45
N ALA A 103 -30.31 -18.71 -45.77
CA ALA A 103 -30.49 -20.00 -45.10
C ALA A 103 -30.80 -21.14 -46.10
N ASN A 104 -31.25 -20.81 -47.31
CA ASN A 104 -31.56 -21.78 -48.36
C ASN A 104 -30.37 -22.07 -49.28
N ASP A 105 -29.29 -21.29 -49.17
CA ASP A 105 -28.11 -21.45 -50.00
C ASP A 105 -27.16 -22.49 -49.39
N PRO A 106 -26.91 -23.64 -50.05
CA PRO A 106 -25.97 -24.64 -49.55
C PRO A 106 -24.54 -24.10 -49.44
N GLU A 107 -24.12 -23.15 -50.28
CA GLU A 107 -22.77 -22.59 -50.25
C GLU A 107 -22.54 -21.74 -48.99
N TYR A 108 -23.56 -21.01 -48.53
CA TYR A 108 -23.52 -20.23 -47.30
C TYR A 108 -23.17 -21.10 -46.07
N TRP A 109 -23.76 -22.30 -45.99
CA TRP A 109 -23.49 -23.26 -44.92
C TRP A 109 -22.23 -24.09 -45.13
N ALA A 110 -21.77 -24.26 -46.37
CA ALA A 110 -20.51 -24.95 -46.68
C ALA A 110 -19.32 -24.17 -46.10
N HIS A 111 -19.30 -22.84 -46.25
CA HIS A 111 -18.28 -21.98 -45.63
C HIS A 111 -18.32 -22.01 -44.09
N GLU A 112 -19.50 -22.18 -43.50
CA GLU A 112 -19.64 -22.33 -42.05
C GLU A 112 -19.02 -23.64 -41.54
N GLN A 113 -19.22 -24.74 -42.27
CA GLN A 113 -18.61 -26.03 -41.96
C GLN A 113 -17.08 -26.01 -42.14
N GLU A 114 -16.58 -25.33 -43.18
CA GLU A 114 -15.14 -25.12 -43.38
C GLU A 114 -14.52 -24.28 -42.27
N ARG A 115 -15.15 -23.16 -41.86
CA ARG A 115 -14.71 -22.35 -40.70
C ARG A 115 -14.73 -23.14 -39.39
N GLN A 116 -15.72 -24.01 -39.19
CA GLN A 116 -15.79 -24.89 -38.03
C GLN A 116 -14.76 -26.04 -38.09
N ALA A 117 -14.39 -26.50 -39.28
CA ALA A 117 -13.33 -27.48 -39.48
C ALA A 117 -11.94 -26.86 -39.28
N GLU A 118 -11.71 -25.62 -39.74
CA GLU A 118 -10.49 -24.85 -39.52
C GLU A 118 -10.28 -24.52 -38.03
N THR A 119 -11.33 -24.13 -37.31
CA THR A 119 -11.25 -23.89 -35.85
C THR A 119 -11.00 -25.18 -35.05
N ARG A 120 -11.52 -26.33 -35.49
CA ARG A 120 -11.18 -27.64 -34.91
C ARG A 120 -9.76 -28.10 -35.24
N SER A 121 -9.26 -27.80 -36.44
CA SER A 121 -7.92 -28.17 -36.89
C SER A 121 -6.81 -27.24 -36.36
N SER A 122 -7.16 -26.02 -35.94
CA SER A 122 -6.26 -25.06 -35.25
C SER A 122 -6.04 -25.38 -33.76
N SER A 123 -6.63 -26.47 -33.25
CA SER A 123 -6.47 -26.98 -31.88
C SER A 123 -5.41 -28.10 -31.76
N ASN A 124 -4.52 -28.27 -32.75
CA ASN A 124 -3.49 -29.31 -32.71
C ASN A 124 -2.04 -28.79 -32.69
N ASN A 125 -1.85 -27.47 -32.72
CA ASN A 125 -0.56 -26.89 -32.36
C ASN A 125 -0.64 -26.54 -30.87
N LYS A 126 -0.33 -27.53 -30.01
CA LYS A 126 -0.22 -27.31 -28.56
C LYS A 126 0.64 -26.07 -28.35
N SER A 127 0.03 -24.98 -27.91
CA SER A 127 0.74 -23.73 -27.76
C SER A 127 1.76 -23.91 -26.65
N PHE A 128 2.89 -23.20 -26.72
CA PHE A 128 3.90 -23.18 -25.66
C PHE A 128 3.28 -23.05 -24.25
N TRP A 129 2.21 -22.28 -24.15
CA TRP A 129 1.42 -22.07 -22.94
C TRP A 129 0.73 -23.33 -22.40
N ASP A 130 0.32 -24.28 -23.23
CA ASP A 130 -0.29 -25.54 -22.79
C ASP A 130 0.75 -26.45 -22.14
N TYR A 131 1.97 -26.50 -22.69
CA TYR A 131 3.09 -27.21 -22.09
C TYR A 131 3.52 -26.56 -20.77
N PHE A 132 3.55 -25.23 -20.72
CA PHE A 132 3.88 -24.46 -19.53
C PHE A 132 2.83 -24.68 -18.42
N ASN A 133 1.54 -24.58 -18.75
CA ASN A 133 0.45 -24.80 -17.80
C ASN A 133 0.40 -26.25 -17.30
N GLY A 134 0.60 -27.23 -18.19
CA GLY A 134 0.70 -28.64 -17.79
C GLY A 134 1.87 -28.90 -16.84
N PHE A 135 3.00 -28.23 -17.05
CA PHE A 135 4.16 -28.31 -16.17
C PHE A 135 3.88 -27.71 -14.78
N PHE A 136 3.20 -26.55 -14.70
CA PHE A 136 2.83 -25.88 -13.45
C PHE A 136 1.61 -26.50 -12.73
N ALA A 137 0.81 -27.31 -13.40
CA ALA A 137 -0.34 -28.01 -12.81
C ALA A 137 0.04 -29.24 -11.97
N GLY A 138 1.30 -29.72 -12.06
CA GLY A 138 1.76 -30.89 -11.34
C GLY A 138 1.74 -30.70 -9.81
N LYS A 139 1.35 -31.73 -9.05
CA LYS A 139 1.34 -31.65 -7.58
C LYS A 139 2.73 -31.32 -6.98
N THR A 140 3.79 -31.78 -7.64
CA THR A 140 5.19 -31.56 -7.23
C THR A 140 5.62 -30.10 -7.40
N ILE A 141 5.31 -29.47 -8.53
CA ILE A 141 5.71 -28.08 -8.78
C ILE A 141 4.99 -27.14 -7.81
N ARG A 142 3.71 -27.42 -7.50
CA ARG A 142 2.93 -26.65 -6.54
C ARG A 142 3.58 -26.65 -5.16
N THR A 143 4.06 -27.79 -4.69
CA THR A 143 4.79 -27.91 -3.42
C THR A 143 6.12 -27.15 -3.45
N ILE A 144 6.88 -27.24 -4.55
CA ILE A 144 8.14 -26.50 -4.73
C ILE A 144 7.89 -24.99 -4.76
N THR A 145 6.83 -24.53 -5.45
CA THR A 145 6.44 -23.12 -5.52
C THR A 145 6.11 -22.58 -4.13
N TYR A 146 5.34 -23.31 -3.32
CA TYR A 146 5.08 -22.90 -1.93
C TYR A 146 6.37 -22.88 -1.09
N GLY A 147 7.28 -23.84 -1.28
CA GLY A 147 8.58 -23.85 -0.62
C GLY A 147 9.43 -22.63 -0.96
N ILE A 148 9.50 -22.27 -2.25
CA ILE A 148 10.21 -21.08 -2.74
C ILE A 148 9.56 -19.80 -2.20
N LEU A 149 8.23 -19.73 -2.17
CA LEU A 149 7.50 -18.58 -1.63
C LEU A 149 7.80 -18.36 -0.14
N ILE A 150 7.79 -19.45 0.64
CA ILE A 150 8.13 -19.42 2.06
C ILE A 150 9.60 -19.02 2.26
N ALA A 151 10.52 -19.60 1.49
CA ALA A 151 11.93 -19.26 1.56
C ALA A 151 12.18 -17.79 1.20
N PHE A 152 11.49 -17.27 0.19
CA PHE A 152 11.55 -15.86 -0.20
C PHE A 152 11.01 -14.96 0.92
N PHE A 153 9.88 -15.32 1.53
CA PHE A 153 9.31 -14.57 2.65
C PHE A 153 10.27 -14.54 3.86
N LEU A 154 10.85 -15.68 4.22
CA LEU A 154 11.88 -15.77 5.27
C LEU A 154 13.12 -14.95 4.93
N PHE A 155 13.55 -14.95 3.67
CA PHE A 155 14.67 -14.13 3.21
C PHE A 155 14.38 -12.63 3.35
N VAL A 156 13.18 -12.18 3.00
CA VAL A 156 12.76 -10.78 3.19
C VAL A 156 12.78 -10.40 4.67
N ILE A 157 12.21 -11.24 5.54
CA ILE A 157 12.26 -11.03 7.00
C ILE A 157 13.69 -10.95 7.50
N TYR A 158 14.54 -11.92 7.12
CA TYR A 158 15.95 -11.93 7.47
C TYR A 158 16.66 -10.65 7.04
N ARG A 159 16.44 -10.21 5.79
CA ARG A 159 17.05 -8.99 5.25
C ARG A 159 16.58 -7.75 6.00
N ILE A 160 15.31 -7.67 6.39
CA ILE A 160 14.77 -6.57 7.21
C ILE A 160 15.44 -6.55 8.58
N ILE A 161 15.54 -7.70 9.26
CA ILE A 161 16.16 -7.79 10.59
C ILE A 161 17.63 -7.37 10.55
N VAL A 162 18.39 -7.85 9.57
CA VAL A 162 19.82 -7.55 9.41
C VAL A 162 20.05 -6.08 9.05
N VAL A 163 19.23 -5.52 8.16
CA VAL A 163 19.38 -4.12 7.73
C VAL A 163 18.90 -3.13 8.80
N ASN A 164 17.82 -3.43 9.52
CA ASN A 164 17.30 -2.54 10.56
C ASN A 164 17.95 -2.77 11.94
N LYS A 165 18.87 -3.74 12.11
CA LYS A 165 19.52 -4.07 13.40
C LYS A 165 18.54 -4.19 14.58
N LEU A 166 17.30 -4.63 14.34
CA LEU A 166 16.19 -4.53 15.31
C LEU A 166 16.35 -5.43 16.56
N PHE A 167 17.26 -6.40 16.56
CA PHE A 167 17.22 -7.48 17.57
C PHE A 167 18.54 -7.87 18.23
N LEU A 168 19.66 -7.14 18.02
CA LEU A 168 20.96 -7.58 18.58
C LEU A 168 21.68 -6.57 19.49
N PHE A 169 21.05 -5.47 19.89
CA PHE A 169 21.64 -4.54 20.89
C PHE A 169 20.68 -4.11 22.00
N TYR A 170 19.74 -4.98 22.39
CA TYR A 170 19.00 -4.80 23.65
C TYR A 170 19.62 -5.65 24.77
N SER A 171 20.83 -5.26 25.17
CA SER A 171 21.39 -5.60 26.48
C SER A 171 22.14 -4.39 27.02
N GLY A 172 21.46 -3.25 27.01
CA GLY A 172 21.80 -2.14 27.89
C GLY A 172 21.07 -2.36 29.19
N LYS A 173 21.81 -2.55 30.27
CA LYS A 173 21.31 -2.59 31.65
C LYS A 173 20.18 -1.56 31.81
N LYS A 174 19.10 -1.94 32.48
CA LYS A 174 18.06 -0.98 32.90
C LYS A 174 18.75 0.17 33.61
N ALA A 175 18.97 1.27 32.90
CA ALA A 175 19.27 2.54 33.50
C ALA A 175 18.03 2.83 34.34
N LYS A 176 18.28 2.81 35.64
CA LYS A 176 17.34 3.09 36.70
C LYS A 176 16.55 4.34 36.29
N ALA A 177 15.29 4.15 35.89
CA ALA A 177 14.32 5.21 35.77
C ALA A 177 14.15 5.80 37.17
N THR A 178 14.92 6.82 37.46
CA THR A 178 14.81 7.63 38.66
C THR A 178 15.20 9.03 38.23
N GLU A 179 14.29 9.95 38.56
CA GLU A 179 14.36 11.40 38.38
C GLU A 179 13.85 11.94 37.04
N SER A 180 12.54 12.13 37.11
CA SER A 180 11.82 13.36 36.75
C SER A 180 11.15 13.41 35.37
N ASP A 181 9.88 12.98 35.38
CA ASP A 181 8.77 13.67 34.72
C ASP A 181 8.56 15.09 35.32
N GLU A 182 9.64 15.80 35.66
CA GLU A 182 9.57 17.25 35.77
C GLU A 182 9.40 17.75 34.35
N ALA A 183 8.39 18.59 34.13
CA ALA A 183 8.27 19.35 32.91
C ALA A 183 9.54 20.21 32.79
N ILE A 184 10.57 19.68 32.12
CA ILE A 184 11.80 20.42 31.82
C ILE A 184 11.40 21.48 30.80
N ASP A 185 11.09 22.64 31.33
CA ASP A 185 10.79 23.85 30.58
C ASP A 185 12.08 24.36 29.92
N ILE A 186 11.95 25.00 28.75
CA ILE A 186 13.07 25.65 28.09
C ILE A 186 13.62 26.84 28.90
N ALA A 187 12.88 27.29 29.91
CA ALA A 187 13.29 28.32 30.86
C ALA A 187 14.25 27.79 31.95
N ASP A 188 14.67 26.53 31.88
CA ASP A 188 15.68 25.98 32.77
C ASP A 188 17.06 26.60 32.47
N ASP A 189 17.49 27.50 33.36
CA ASP A 189 18.78 28.18 33.29
C ASP A 189 19.99 27.22 33.34
N ASN A 190 19.79 25.96 33.75
CA ASN A 190 20.86 24.98 33.93
C ASN A 190 20.98 23.95 32.80
N LEU A 191 20.42 24.22 31.62
CA LEU A 191 20.52 23.32 30.45
C LEU A 191 21.97 22.96 30.12
N ASP A 192 22.92 23.89 30.27
CA ASP A 192 24.34 23.63 30.02
C ASP A 192 24.95 22.61 30.98
N GLU A 193 24.63 22.69 32.26
CA GLU A 193 25.07 21.69 33.24
C GLU A 193 24.42 20.32 32.99
N LYS A 194 23.13 20.31 32.64
CA LYS A 194 22.39 19.09 32.32
C LYS A 194 22.99 18.38 31.10
N ILE A 195 23.38 19.13 30.06
CA ILE A 195 24.09 18.58 28.90
C ILE A 195 25.41 17.95 29.34
N GLN A 196 26.24 18.66 30.12
CA GLN A 196 27.53 18.14 30.57
C GLN A 196 27.39 16.87 31.42
N LYS A 197 26.42 16.83 32.35
CA LYS A 197 26.14 15.65 33.17
C LYS A 197 25.69 14.46 32.32
N ALA A 198 24.79 14.68 31.36
CA ALA A 198 24.31 13.63 30.46
C ALA A 198 25.43 13.08 29.57
N VAL A 199 26.32 13.95 29.07
CA VAL A 199 27.50 13.56 28.29
C VAL A 199 28.47 12.74 29.14
N ALA A 200 28.78 13.19 30.36
CA ALA A 200 29.68 12.49 31.27
C ALA A 200 29.13 11.10 31.69
N ALA A 201 27.81 10.99 31.82
CA ALA A 201 27.12 9.72 32.10
C ALA A 201 26.98 8.82 30.86
N LYS A 202 27.41 9.25 29.67
CA LYS A 202 27.21 8.57 28.37
C LYS A 202 25.75 8.33 28.02
N GLU A 203 24.86 9.16 28.56
CA GLU A 203 23.43 9.15 28.26
C GLU A 203 23.17 10.04 27.02
N HIS A 204 23.64 9.58 25.86
CA HIS A 204 23.63 10.37 24.62
C HIS A 204 22.23 10.85 24.20
N ARG A 205 21.19 10.02 24.44
CA ARG A 205 19.81 10.38 24.14
C ARG A 205 19.32 11.55 25.00
N LEU A 206 19.66 11.53 26.29
CA LEU A 206 19.33 12.60 27.22
C LEU A 206 20.12 13.89 26.89
N ALA A 207 21.39 13.75 26.54
CA ALA A 207 22.22 14.87 26.10
C ALA A 207 21.62 15.56 24.86
N VAL A 208 21.20 14.79 23.85
CA VAL A 208 20.55 15.36 22.65
C VAL A 208 19.22 16.03 22.98
N ARG A 209 18.43 15.49 23.92
CA ARG A 209 17.21 16.16 24.40
C ARG A 209 17.51 17.54 24.98
N PHE A 210 18.47 17.65 25.89
CA PHE A 210 18.83 18.94 26.48
C PHE A 210 19.43 19.91 25.47
N MET A 211 20.22 19.41 24.52
CA MET A 211 20.75 20.22 23.42
C MET A 211 19.63 20.76 22.52
N TYR A 212 18.61 19.95 22.21
CA TYR A 212 17.46 20.42 21.45
C TYR A 212 16.65 21.48 22.20
N LEU A 213 16.40 21.29 23.51
CA LEU A 213 15.74 22.30 24.35
C LEU A 213 16.53 23.61 24.38
N LYS A 214 17.86 23.55 24.50
CA LYS A 214 18.74 24.72 24.39
C LYS A 214 18.61 25.40 23.02
N ALA A 215 18.50 24.64 21.93
CA ALA A 215 18.29 25.21 20.61
C ALA A 215 16.97 25.99 20.53
N LEU A 216 15.87 25.45 21.06
CA LEU A 216 14.58 26.13 21.14
C LEU A 216 14.66 27.39 22.01
N GLN A 217 15.31 27.32 23.17
CA GLN A 217 15.53 28.47 24.05
C GLN A 217 16.22 29.61 23.29
N ARG A 218 17.35 29.33 22.61
CA ARG A 218 18.11 30.35 21.85
C ARG A 218 17.30 30.97 20.71
N LEU A 219 16.47 30.18 20.03
CA LEU A 219 15.58 30.68 18.98
C LEU A 219 14.46 31.55 19.55
N ASN A 220 13.92 31.18 20.70
CA ASN A 220 12.89 31.94 21.41
C ASN A 220 13.46 33.26 21.96
N ASP A 221 14.67 33.26 22.50
CA ASP A 221 15.38 34.47 22.95
C ASP A 221 15.60 35.46 21.81
N LYS A 222 15.83 34.97 20.59
CA LYS A 222 15.93 35.77 19.37
C LYS A 222 14.59 36.20 18.78
N GLN A 223 13.48 35.76 19.37
CA GLN A 223 12.12 35.95 18.88
C GLN A 223 11.89 35.40 17.47
N TRP A 224 12.70 34.43 17.03
CA TRP A 224 12.52 33.75 15.74
C TRP A 224 11.43 32.68 15.80
N ILE A 225 11.19 32.15 17.00
CA ILE A 225 10.05 31.29 17.29
C ILE A 225 9.32 31.83 18.51
N ARG A 226 8.05 31.43 18.67
CA ARG A 226 7.27 31.57 19.89
C ARG A 226 7.10 30.20 20.53
N TYR A 227 7.89 29.94 21.56
CA TYR A 227 7.83 28.68 22.29
C TYR A 227 6.58 28.59 23.18
N HIS A 228 6.04 27.39 23.29
CA HIS A 228 4.97 27.02 24.22
C HIS A 228 5.04 25.50 24.52
N ALA A 229 4.63 25.10 25.71
CA ALA A 229 4.77 23.71 26.17
C ALA A 229 4.04 22.68 25.27
N ASP A 230 2.90 23.08 24.68
CA ASP A 230 2.07 22.24 23.81
C ASP A 230 2.49 22.27 22.33
N GLY A 231 3.52 23.06 21.98
CA GLY A 231 3.96 23.26 20.61
C GLY A 231 4.67 22.04 20.04
N THR A 232 4.39 21.72 18.78
CA THR A 232 5.02 20.56 18.11
C THR A 232 6.38 20.92 17.52
N ASN A 233 7.31 19.96 17.46
CA ASN A 233 8.63 20.17 16.84
C ASN A 233 8.52 20.66 15.38
N HIS A 234 7.56 20.13 14.63
CA HIS A 234 7.28 20.53 13.26
C HIS A 234 6.80 21.99 13.17
N GLU A 235 6.00 22.43 14.14
CA GLU A 235 5.57 23.81 14.21
C GLU A 235 6.75 24.77 14.36
N TYR A 236 7.70 24.48 15.25
CA TYR A 236 8.91 25.29 15.41
C TYR A 236 9.75 25.35 14.13
N VAL A 237 9.86 24.23 13.41
CA VAL A 237 10.51 24.20 12.09
C VAL A 237 9.76 25.08 11.09
N SER A 238 8.44 25.06 11.12
CA SER A 238 7.60 25.91 10.28
C SER A 238 7.75 27.39 10.62
N GLN A 239 7.82 27.76 11.90
CA GLN A 239 8.04 29.15 12.34
C GLN A 239 9.40 29.68 11.88
N MET A 240 10.42 28.82 11.79
CA MET A 240 11.74 29.17 11.26
C MET A 240 11.76 29.37 9.74
N SER A 241 10.66 29.13 9.02
CA SER A 241 10.61 29.29 7.56
C SER A 241 10.95 30.73 7.14
N GLY A 242 11.97 30.87 6.30
CA GLY A 242 12.48 32.17 5.84
C GLY A 242 13.73 32.67 6.59
N HIS A 243 14.11 32.04 7.71
CA HIS A 243 15.38 32.32 8.36
C HIS A 243 16.53 31.57 7.67
N LYS A 244 17.73 32.17 7.67
CA LYS A 244 18.94 31.57 7.07
C LYS A 244 19.28 30.20 7.65
N LEU A 245 19.00 30.00 8.94
CA LEU A 245 19.31 28.76 9.67
C LEU A 245 18.16 27.74 9.66
N ALA A 246 17.07 27.97 8.90
CA ALA A 246 15.89 27.10 8.89
C ALA A 246 16.24 25.65 8.49
N THR A 247 17.09 25.49 7.47
CA THR A 247 17.53 24.17 6.98
C THR A 247 18.32 23.41 8.05
N GLU A 248 19.21 24.10 8.77
CA GLU A 248 20.04 23.52 9.81
C GLU A 248 19.20 23.16 11.04
N PHE A 249 18.28 24.03 11.45
CA PHE A 249 17.35 23.74 12.54
C PHE A 249 16.42 22.57 12.21
N GLY A 250 15.90 22.50 10.98
CA GLY A 250 15.10 21.37 10.52
C GLY A 250 15.88 20.05 10.51
N PHE A 251 17.18 20.09 10.21
CA PHE A 251 18.06 18.93 10.34
C PHE A 251 18.22 18.50 11.80
N LEU A 252 18.53 19.43 12.71
CA LEU A 252 18.68 19.14 14.14
C LEU A 252 17.39 18.61 14.77
N THR A 253 16.23 19.15 14.38
CA THR A 253 14.92 18.68 14.80
C THR A 253 14.70 17.23 14.38
N ARG A 254 15.06 16.88 13.15
CA ARG A 254 14.95 15.49 12.67
C ARG A 254 15.87 14.54 13.42
N VAL A 255 17.10 14.97 13.72
CA VAL A 255 18.03 14.18 14.55
C VAL A 255 17.44 13.94 15.94
N TYR A 256 16.88 14.99 16.55
CA TYR A 256 16.19 14.89 17.84
C TYR A 256 14.99 13.94 17.77
N ASP A 257 14.11 14.08 16.78
CA ASP A 257 12.93 13.23 16.63
C ASP A 257 13.29 11.75 16.53
N TYR A 258 14.30 11.44 15.71
CA TYR A 258 14.77 10.06 15.60
C TYR A 258 15.37 9.56 16.91
N MET A 259 16.31 10.29 17.51
CA MET A 259 16.97 9.81 18.73
C MET A 259 16.02 9.72 19.93
N TRP A 260 15.08 10.67 20.04
CA TRP A 260 14.18 10.74 21.18
C TRP A 260 12.93 9.89 21.00
N TYR A 261 12.27 9.90 19.85
CA TYR A 261 11.03 9.13 19.64
C TYR A 261 11.25 7.80 18.89
N GLY A 262 12.37 7.65 18.18
CA GLY A 262 12.69 6.44 17.41
C GLY A 262 13.52 5.38 18.16
N GLU A 263 13.86 5.61 19.42
CA GLU A 263 14.66 4.71 20.27
C GLU A 263 16.00 4.24 19.67
N PHE A 264 16.60 5.03 18.77
CA PHE A 264 17.88 4.69 18.16
C PHE A 264 19.03 4.88 19.16
N SER A 265 19.82 3.83 19.34
CA SER A 265 21.11 3.94 20.03
C SER A 265 22.15 4.56 19.09
N VAL A 266 22.90 5.53 19.62
CA VAL A 266 23.90 6.29 18.88
C VAL A 266 25.28 5.94 19.45
N THR A 267 26.25 5.71 18.56
CA THR A 267 27.63 5.46 18.99
C THR A 267 28.30 6.76 19.42
N GLU A 268 29.35 6.69 20.23
CA GLU A 268 30.10 7.87 20.69
C GLU A 268 30.55 8.75 19.51
N GLU A 269 31.11 8.14 18.45
CA GLU A 269 31.54 8.85 17.23
C GLU A 269 30.40 9.62 16.55
N GLN A 270 29.20 9.01 16.49
CA GLN A 270 28.03 9.65 15.92
C GLN A 270 27.51 10.77 16.82
N PHE A 271 27.53 10.55 18.14
CA PHE A 271 27.15 11.56 19.12
C PHE A 271 28.07 12.79 19.04
N GLU A 272 29.39 12.62 18.93
CA GLU A 272 30.32 13.74 18.74
C GLU A 272 29.98 14.60 17.52
N ILE A 273 29.54 13.97 16.42
CA ILE A 273 29.13 14.68 15.21
C ILE A 273 27.84 15.47 15.47
N VAL A 274 26.85 14.84 16.11
CA VAL A 274 25.61 15.52 16.50
C VAL A 274 25.93 16.71 17.41
N GLN A 275 26.80 16.52 18.40
CA GLN A 275 27.23 17.55 19.32
C GLN A 275 27.88 18.74 18.60
N LYS A 276 28.78 18.46 17.65
CA LYS A 276 29.40 19.50 16.81
C LYS A 276 28.37 20.29 15.98
N ASN A 277 27.36 19.63 15.43
CA ASN A 277 26.31 20.30 14.65
C ASN A 277 25.46 21.24 15.51
N PHE A 278 25.08 20.82 16.71
CA PHE A 278 24.37 21.69 17.67
C PHE A 278 25.25 22.86 18.11
N ASN A 279 26.52 22.63 18.43
CA ASN A 279 27.45 23.71 18.81
C ASN A 279 27.63 24.72 17.68
N HIS A 280 27.75 24.25 16.44
CA HIS A 280 27.79 25.13 15.27
C HIS A 280 26.51 25.95 15.15
N PHE A 281 25.34 25.34 15.33
CA PHE A 281 24.06 26.03 15.32
C PHE A 281 23.96 27.10 16.42
N TYR A 282 24.37 26.81 17.65
CA TYR A 282 24.36 27.79 18.74
C TYR A 282 25.20 29.03 18.40
N ASN A 283 26.40 28.81 17.85
CA ASN A 283 27.29 29.89 17.43
C ASN A 283 26.71 30.68 16.24
N ALA A 284 25.99 30.02 15.33
CA ALA A 284 25.36 30.68 14.20
C ALA A 284 24.14 31.54 14.61
N VAL A 285 23.42 31.14 15.65
CA VAL A 285 22.29 31.91 16.22
C VAL A 285 22.78 33.14 16.97
N ASN A 286 23.93 33.05 17.66
CA ASN A 286 24.59 34.14 18.37
C ASN A 286 26.04 34.33 17.87
N PRO A 287 26.21 34.97 16.69
CA PRO A 287 27.53 35.26 16.15
C PRO A 287 28.29 36.31 16.97
#